data_AF-A0A528B782-F1
#
_entry.id   AF-A0A528B782-F1
#
_cell.length_a   1.000
_cell.length_b   1.000
_cell.length_c   1.000
_cell.angle_alpha   90.00
_cell.angle_beta   90.00
_cell.angle_gamma   90.00
#
_symmetry.space_group_name_H-M   'P 1'
#
loop_
_entity.id
_entity.type
_entity.pdbx_description
1 polymer ?
#
loop_
_entity_poly.entity_id
_entity_poly.type
_entity_poly.pdbx_seq_one_letter_code
_entity_poly.pdbx_strand_id
1 'polypeptide(L)'
;EAIGVARAAKAHAMPCMISFTVETDGKLVTGMALGEAIDRVDDATDGAPAYYMINCAHPTHFTQALKKGERWLDRIYGVKANASAKSHAELDESETLDAGDPDDLGRRYSRLTASFPTMRILGGCCGTDHRHIAAICEACVPQAA
;
A
#
# COMPACT_ATOMS: atom_id res chain seq x y z
N GLU A 1 14.30 -7.40 7.51
CA GLU A 1 13.32 -7.22 8.60
C GLU A 1 12.02 -7.98 8.37
N ALA A 2 11.30 -7.76 7.26
CA ALA A 2 10.05 -8.46 6.94
C ALA A 2 10.11 -10.00 7.07
N ILE A 3 11.17 -10.64 6.55
CA ILE A 3 11.41 -12.09 6.71
C ILE A 3 11.47 -12.50 8.19
N GLY A 4 12.12 -11.69 9.03
CA GLY A 4 12.23 -11.95 10.47
C GLY A 4 10.88 -11.88 11.16
N VAL A 5 10.08 -10.86 10.85
CA VAL A 5 8.70 -10.70 11.35
C VAL A 5 7.83 -11.90 10.94
N ALA A 6 7.86 -12.28 9.67
CA ALA A 6 7.08 -13.40 9.14
C ALA A 6 7.49 -14.75 9.77
N ARG A 7 8.79 -15.00 9.97
CA ARG A 7 9.28 -16.20 10.65
C ARG A 7 8.86 -16.24 12.12
N ALA A 8 8.97 -15.12 12.83
CA ALA A 8 8.55 -15.03 14.22
C ALA A 8 7.05 -15.29 14.36
N ALA A 9 6.21 -14.67 13.51
CA ALA A 9 4.77 -14.89 13.50
C ALA A 9 4.43 -16.37 13.24
N LYS A 10 5.07 -16.99 12.22
CA LYS A 10 4.90 -18.42 11.90
C LYS A 10 5.30 -19.33 13.07
N ALA A 11 6.41 -19.05 13.75
CA ALA A 11 6.88 -19.83 14.89
C ALA A 11 5.90 -19.80 16.09
N HIS A 12 5.10 -18.74 16.20
CA HIS A 12 4.07 -18.58 17.22
C HIS A 12 2.65 -18.91 16.72
N ALA A 13 2.50 -19.51 15.53
CA ALA A 13 1.21 -19.82 14.91
C ALA A 13 0.26 -18.60 14.83
N MET A 14 0.82 -17.40 14.68
CA MET A 14 0.04 -16.17 14.53
C MET A 14 -0.01 -15.76 13.05
N PRO A 15 -1.18 -15.42 12.50
CA PRO A 15 -1.26 -14.85 11.17
C PRO A 15 -0.57 -13.48 11.16
N CYS A 16 0.20 -13.21 10.10
CA CYS A 16 0.75 -11.89 9.85
C CYS A 16 0.48 -11.43 8.43
N MET A 17 0.34 -10.12 8.26
CA MET A 17 0.48 -9.44 6.98
C MET A 17 1.78 -8.63 7.02
N ILE A 18 2.39 -8.37 5.87
CA ILE A 18 3.52 -7.44 5.75
C ILE A 18 3.13 -6.27 4.85
N SER A 19 3.39 -5.05 5.29
CA SER A 19 3.16 -3.86 4.47
C SER A 19 4.47 -3.16 4.21
N PHE A 20 4.72 -2.83 2.94
CA PHE A 20 5.90 -2.09 2.53
C PHE A 20 5.54 -0.63 2.24
N THR A 21 6.46 0.26 2.58
CA THR A 21 6.48 1.63 2.04
C THR A 21 7.45 1.68 0.85
N VAL A 22 7.21 2.62 -0.05
CA VAL A 22 8.03 2.85 -1.24
C VAL A 22 8.22 4.34 -1.45
N GLU A 23 9.33 4.70 -2.09
CA GLU A 23 9.60 6.06 -2.52
C GLU A 23 8.81 6.41 -3.80
N THR A 24 8.97 7.65 -4.26
CA THR A 24 8.24 8.23 -5.40
C THR A 24 8.41 7.47 -6.71
N ASP A 25 9.43 6.62 -6.83
CA ASP A 25 9.70 5.77 -7.99
C ASP A 25 9.11 4.35 -7.88
N GLY A 26 8.43 4.02 -6.78
CA GLY A 26 7.76 2.73 -6.56
C GLY A 26 8.68 1.65 -6.02
N LYS A 27 9.87 2.02 -5.56
CA LYS A 27 10.86 1.12 -4.95
C LYS A 27 10.97 1.37 -3.46
N LEU A 28 11.42 0.36 -2.71
CA LEU A 28 11.77 0.55 -1.31
C LEU A 28 12.93 1.56 -1.19
N VAL A 29 13.13 2.15 -0.01
CA VAL A 29 14.24 3.08 0.29
C VAL A 29 15.63 2.51 -0.06
N THR A 30 15.76 1.18 -0.11
CA THR A 30 16.98 0.47 -0.52
C THR A 30 17.20 0.43 -2.05
N GLY A 31 16.26 0.95 -2.84
CA GLY A 31 16.22 0.83 -4.30
C GLY A 31 15.69 -0.51 -4.81
N MET A 32 15.25 -1.41 -3.93
CA MET A 32 14.66 -2.70 -4.31
C MET A 32 13.25 -2.53 -4.88
N ALA A 33 12.94 -3.23 -5.96
CA ALA A 33 11.58 -3.23 -6.52
C ALA A 33 10.59 -3.88 -5.55
N LEU A 34 9.36 -3.36 -5.48
CA LEU A 34 8.33 -3.88 -4.57
C LEU A 34 8.04 -5.38 -4.78
N GLY A 35 7.91 -5.82 -6.04
CA GLY A 35 7.70 -7.23 -6.37
C GLY A 35 8.84 -8.12 -5.90
N GLU A 36 10.09 -7.69 -6.10
CA GLU A 36 11.28 -8.40 -5.61
C GLU A 36 11.27 -8.53 -4.09
N ALA A 37 10.86 -7.49 -3.37
CA ALA A 37 10.77 -7.53 -1.91
C ALA A 37 9.72 -8.56 -1.43
N ILE A 38 8.58 -8.65 -2.12
CA ILE A 38 7.51 -9.62 -1.82
C ILE A 38 7.98 -11.04 -2.12
N ASP A 39 8.51 -11.29 -3.32
CA ASP A 39 9.01 -12.61 -3.73
C ASP A 39 10.09 -13.11 -2.77
N ARG A 40 11.01 -12.22 -2.37
CA ARG A 40 12.07 -12.56 -1.41
C ARG A 40 11.54 -12.94 -0.02
N VAL A 41 10.45 -12.31 0.45
CA VAL A 41 9.83 -12.70 1.72
C VAL A 41 9.13 -14.04 1.57
N ASP A 42 8.38 -14.24 0.49
CA ASP A 42 7.69 -15.51 0.23
C ASP A 42 8.67 -16.68 0.13
N ASP A 43 9.72 -16.55 -0.68
CA ASP A 43 10.75 -17.57 -0.86
C ASP A 43 11.45 -17.93 0.46
N ALA A 44 11.76 -16.93 1.28
CA ALA A 44 12.48 -17.14 2.53
C ALA A 44 11.61 -17.69 3.67
N THR A 45 10.29 -17.69 3.52
CA THR A 45 9.33 -18.02 4.59
C THR A 45 8.32 -19.10 4.20
N ASP A 46 8.38 -19.58 2.95
CA ASP A 46 7.40 -20.47 2.36
C ASP A 46 6.00 -19.83 2.37
N GLY A 47 5.94 -18.60 1.84
CA GLY A 47 4.70 -17.82 1.70
C GLY A 47 3.99 -17.51 3.02
N ALA A 48 4.72 -17.37 4.13
CA ALA A 48 4.14 -17.27 5.47
C ALA A 48 3.18 -16.09 5.68
N PRO A 49 3.43 -14.87 5.13
CA PRO A 49 2.47 -13.78 5.25
C PRO A 49 1.15 -14.12 4.56
N ALA A 50 0.02 -13.92 5.26
CA ALA A 50 -1.31 -14.17 4.71
C ALA A 50 -1.58 -13.32 3.45
N TYR A 51 -1.06 -12.09 3.44
CA TYR A 51 -1.09 -11.17 2.32
C TYR A 51 -0.10 -10.02 2.56
N TYR A 52 0.08 -9.19 1.53
CA TYR A 52 0.85 -7.96 1.57
C TYR A 52 -0.02 -6.73 1.40
N MET A 53 0.50 -5.58 1.84
CA MET A 53 -0.09 -4.26 1.60
C MET A 53 0.98 -3.24 1.20
N ILE A 54 0.54 -2.10 0.67
CA ILE A 54 1.37 -0.91 0.50
C ILE A 54 0.89 0.14 1.51
N ASN A 55 1.78 0.71 2.31
CA ASN A 55 1.40 1.76 3.26
C ASN A 55 2.36 2.95 3.21
N CYS A 56 1.90 4.08 3.74
CA CYS A 56 2.70 5.29 3.90
C CYS A 56 3.25 5.86 2.57
N ALA A 57 2.67 5.47 1.43
CA ALA A 57 2.99 5.99 0.12
C ALA A 57 1.70 6.46 -0.57
N HIS A 58 1.76 7.58 -1.30
CA HIS A 58 0.62 8.03 -2.09
C HIS A 58 0.50 7.19 -3.38
N PRO A 59 -0.69 6.92 -3.93
CA PRO A 59 -0.82 6.08 -5.13
C PRO A 59 0.00 6.54 -6.34
N THR A 60 0.30 7.84 -6.44
CA THR A 60 1.20 8.39 -7.48
C THR A 60 2.62 7.85 -7.42
N HIS A 61 3.06 7.35 -6.26
CA HIS A 61 4.42 6.85 -6.06
C HIS A 61 4.62 5.44 -6.57
N PHE A 62 3.57 4.62 -6.62
CA PHE A 62 3.74 3.18 -6.86
C PHE A 62 2.90 2.60 -7.99
N THR A 63 1.86 3.29 -8.47
CA THR A 63 0.94 2.71 -9.47
C THR A 63 1.68 2.31 -10.76
N GLN A 64 2.72 3.05 -11.15
CA GLN A 64 3.56 2.74 -12.31
C GLN A 64 4.40 1.46 -12.15
N ALA A 65 4.66 1.03 -10.91
CA ALA A 65 5.36 -0.20 -10.62
C ALA A 65 4.45 -1.44 -10.66
N LEU A 66 3.12 -1.25 -10.65
CA LEU A 66 2.15 -2.35 -10.67
C LEU A 66 1.85 -2.80 -12.11
N LYS A 67 2.64 -3.75 -12.63
CA LYS A 67 2.45 -4.28 -13.99
C LYS A 67 1.49 -5.47 -14.00
N LYS A 68 0.36 -5.33 -14.69
CA LYS A 68 -0.66 -6.39 -14.80
C LYS A 68 -0.05 -7.73 -15.24
N GLY A 69 -0.46 -8.81 -14.59
CA GLY A 69 -0.01 -10.18 -14.89
C GLY A 69 1.17 -10.66 -14.06
N GLU A 70 1.82 -9.80 -13.28
CA GLU A 70 2.85 -10.23 -12.33
C GLU A 70 2.23 -10.92 -11.11
N ARG A 71 2.68 -12.15 -10.82
CA ARG A 71 2.07 -13.04 -9.81
C ARG A 71 2.08 -12.47 -8.40
N TRP A 72 3.08 -11.68 -8.03
CA TRP A 72 3.17 -11.08 -6.69
C TRP A 72 2.02 -10.10 -6.40
N LEU A 73 1.39 -9.52 -7.44
CA LEU A 73 0.22 -8.64 -7.29
C LEU A 73 -1.00 -9.37 -6.74
N ASP A 74 -1.11 -10.68 -7.00
CA ASP A 74 -2.19 -11.51 -6.45
C ASP A 74 -2.10 -11.62 -4.92
N ARG A 75 -0.95 -11.26 -4.33
CA ARG A 75 -0.73 -11.24 -2.89
C ARG A 75 -0.96 -9.88 -2.24
N ILE A 76 -1.19 -8.81 -3.01
CA ILE A 76 -1.46 -7.49 -2.43
C ILE A 76 -2.95 -7.30 -2.23
N TYR A 77 -3.35 -7.18 -0.97
CA TYR A 77 -4.75 -7.14 -0.57
C TYR A 77 -5.20 -5.74 -0.17
N GLY A 78 -4.29 -4.77 -0.11
CA GLY A 78 -4.68 -3.43 0.28
C GLY A 78 -3.62 -2.37 0.26
N VAL A 79 -4.10 -1.15 0.45
CA VAL A 79 -3.31 0.07 0.47
C VAL A 79 -3.77 0.93 1.66
N LYS A 80 -2.80 1.49 2.40
CA LYS A 80 -3.01 2.56 3.38
C LYS A 80 -2.17 3.78 2.99
N ALA A 81 -2.75 4.65 2.18
CA ALA A 81 -2.01 5.70 1.50
C ALA A 81 -1.80 6.94 2.37
N ASN A 82 -0.74 7.70 2.11
CA ASN A 82 -0.62 9.07 2.61
C ASN A 82 -1.61 9.99 1.90
N ALA A 83 -1.97 11.11 2.54
CA ALA A 83 -2.78 12.15 1.91
C ALA A 83 -1.98 12.98 0.90
N SER A 84 -0.77 13.42 1.27
CA SER A 84 0.10 14.20 0.39
C SER A 84 0.82 13.31 -0.62
N ALA A 85 1.00 13.84 -1.84
CA ALA A 85 1.80 13.25 -2.90
C ALA A 85 3.31 13.61 -2.80
N LYS A 86 3.72 14.40 -1.82
CA LYS A 86 5.13 14.71 -1.54
C LYS A 86 5.90 13.44 -1.15
N SER A 87 7.20 13.45 -1.42
CA SER A 87 8.13 12.42 -0.95
C SER A 87 8.24 12.40 0.58
N HIS A 88 8.75 11.30 1.15
CA HIS A 88 9.00 11.21 2.59
C HIS A 88 9.93 12.33 3.08
N ALA A 89 11.01 12.61 2.33
CA ALA A 89 11.96 13.67 2.67
C ALA A 89 11.31 15.06 2.68
N GLU A 90 10.48 15.38 1.68
CA GLU A 90 9.75 16.66 1.64
C GLU A 90 8.74 16.81 2.78
N LEU A 91 8.16 15.70 3.26
CA LEU A 91 7.25 15.70 4.40
C LEU A 91 7.99 15.86 5.72
N ASP A 92 9.14 15.20 5.88
CA ASP A 92 9.98 15.29 7.08
C ASP A 92 10.51 16.72 7.29
N GLU A 93 10.78 17.45 6.21
CA GLU A 93 11.25 18.85 6.25
C GLU A 93 10.11 19.89 6.24
N SER A 94 8.84 19.46 6.26
CA SER A 94 7.72 20.39 6.14
C SER A 94 7.27 20.97 7.48
N GLU A 95 7.27 22.29 7.61
CA GLU A 95 6.71 22.98 8.78
C GLU A 95 5.18 23.09 8.75
N THR A 96 4.57 22.80 7.60
CA THR A 96 3.12 22.92 7.37
C THR A 96 2.54 21.59 6.93
N LEU A 97 1.39 21.24 7.47
CA LEU A 97 0.66 20.06 7.03
C LEU A 97 0.16 20.24 5.59
N ASP A 98 0.63 19.38 4.68
CA ASP A 98 -0.02 19.16 3.39
C ASP A 98 -1.14 18.12 3.58
N ALA A 99 -2.38 18.61 3.58
CA ALA A 99 -3.56 17.79 3.81
C ALA A 99 -3.99 16.96 2.60
N GLY A 100 -3.35 17.11 1.43
CA GLY A 100 -3.75 16.42 0.20
C GLY A 100 -5.16 16.78 -0.29
N ASP A 101 -5.67 15.97 -1.22
CA ASP A 101 -7.02 16.08 -1.78
C ASP A 101 -7.79 14.75 -1.54
N PRO A 102 -8.79 14.73 -0.65
CA PRO A 102 -9.63 13.57 -0.38
C PRO A 102 -10.27 12.97 -1.64
N ASP A 103 -10.80 13.81 -2.54
CA ASP A 103 -11.51 13.35 -3.73
C ASP A 103 -10.54 12.77 -4.76
N ASP A 104 -9.35 13.37 -4.88
CA ASP A 104 -8.29 12.79 -5.72
C ASP A 104 -7.84 11.43 -5.21
N LEU A 105 -7.65 11.30 -3.89
CA LEU A 105 -7.30 10.03 -3.28
C LEU A 105 -8.38 8.97 -3.55
N GLY A 106 -9.66 9.31 -3.35
CA GLY A 106 -10.79 8.43 -3.65
C GLY A 106 -10.80 7.95 -5.10
N ARG A 107 -10.66 8.87 -6.08
CA ARG A 107 -10.59 8.51 -7.51
C ARG A 107 -9.43 7.57 -7.84
N ARG A 108 -8.27 7.77 -7.20
CA ARG A 108 -7.10 6.89 -7.39
C ARG A 108 -7.32 5.50 -6.82
N TYR A 109 -7.93 5.41 -5.63
CA TYR A 109 -8.34 4.13 -5.06
C TYR A 109 -9.30 3.38 -5.98
N SER A 110 -10.33 4.06 -6.51
CA SER A 110 -11.29 3.46 -7.44
C SER A 110 -10.61 2.86 -8.69
N ARG A 111 -9.63 3.57 -9.27
CA ARG A 111 -8.83 3.08 -10.40
C ARG A 111 -7.94 1.89 -10.03
N LEU A 112 -7.34 1.91 -8.84
CA LEU A 112 -6.54 0.81 -8.32
C LEU A 112 -7.39 -0.45 -8.15
N THR A 113 -8.53 -0.36 -7.45
CA THR A 113 -9.40 -1.52 -7.18
C THR A 113 -10.04 -2.07 -8.44
N ALA A 114 -10.32 -1.22 -9.44
CA ALA A 114 -10.78 -1.67 -10.77
C ALA A 114 -9.69 -2.43 -11.54
N SER A 115 -8.41 -2.07 -11.36
CA SER A 115 -7.28 -2.71 -12.04
C SER A 115 -6.76 -3.95 -11.32
N PHE A 116 -6.87 -3.98 -9.99
CA PHE A 116 -6.35 -5.02 -9.10
C PHE A 116 -7.43 -5.45 -8.09
N PRO A 117 -8.37 -6.34 -8.49
CA PRO A 117 -9.52 -6.71 -7.66
C PRO A 117 -9.22 -7.46 -6.35
N THR A 118 -7.95 -7.84 -6.12
CA THR A 118 -7.45 -8.37 -4.85
C THR A 118 -7.29 -7.27 -3.80
N MET A 119 -7.06 -6.02 -4.20
CA MET A 119 -6.95 -4.87 -3.30
C MET A 119 -8.32 -4.49 -2.75
N ARG A 120 -8.64 -4.98 -1.55
CA ARG A 120 -9.95 -4.83 -0.88
C ARG A 120 -9.85 -4.14 0.48
N ILE A 121 -8.65 -4.08 1.06
CA ILE A 121 -8.38 -3.39 2.32
C ILE A 121 -7.90 -1.99 1.98
N LEU A 122 -8.80 -1.01 2.09
CA LEU A 122 -8.55 0.37 1.69
C LEU A 122 -8.50 1.28 2.92
N GLY A 123 -7.54 2.19 2.99
CA GLY A 123 -7.49 3.13 4.09
C GLY A 123 -6.42 4.21 3.95
N GLY A 124 -6.23 4.94 5.04
CA GLY A 124 -5.28 6.04 5.11
C GLY A 124 -4.11 5.79 6.06
N CYS A 125 -3.03 6.52 5.84
CA CYS A 125 -1.82 6.62 6.66
C CYS A 125 -1.56 8.10 6.99
N CYS A 126 -0.33 8.59 6.86
CA CYS A 126 0.03 9.95 7.28
C CYS A 126 -0.77 11.02 6.52
N GLY A 127 -1.25 12.03 7.27
CA GLY A 127 -2.04 13.14 6.73
C GLY A 127 -3.49 12.82 6.38
N THR A 128 -3.90 11.56 6.39
CA THR A 128 -5.30 11.18 6.12
C THR A 128 -6.19 11.37 7.35
N ASP A 129 -7.45 11.70 7.11
CA ASP A 129 -8.48 11.86 8.12
C ASP A 129 -9.83 11.28 7.63
N HIS A 130 -10.90 11.52 8.39
CA HIS A 130 -12.24 11.03 8.07
C HIS A 130 -12.75 11.49 6.70
N ARG A 131 -12.33 12.66 6.17
CA ARG A 131 -12.74 13.15 4.84
C ARG A 131 -12.17 12.27 3.74
N HIS A 132 -10.91 11.88 3.89
CA HIS A 132 -10.24 10.95 2.98
C HIS A 132 -10.90 9.57 2.99
N ILE A 133 -11.21 9.06 4.19
CA ILE A 133 -11.90 7.76 4.30
C ILE A 133 -13.29 7.82 3.68
N ALA A 134 -14.05 8.90 3.89
CA ALA A 134 -15.36 9.09 3.25
C ALA A 134 -15.25 9.08 1.72
N ALA A 135 -14.31 9.85 1.15
CA ALA A 135 -14.08 9.89 -0.30
C ALA A 135 -13.65 8.53 -0.88
N ILE A 136 -12.83 7.76 -0.15
CA ILE A 136 -12.47 6.38 -0.54
C ILE A 136 -13.73 5.49 -0.54
N CYS A 137 -14.56 5.57 0.50
CA CYS A 137 -15.81 4.80 0.55
C CYS A 137 -16.75 5.16 -0.61
N GLU A 138 -16.99 6.44 -0.86
CA GLU A 138 -17.85 6.93 -1.94
C GLU A 138 -17.36 6.50 -3.32
N ALA A 139 -16.04 6.46 -3.54
CA ALA A 139 -15.46 6.12 -4.84
C ALA A 139 -15.31 4.61 -5.10
N CYS A 140 -15.25 3.78 -4.05
CA CYS A 140 -14.95 2.34 -4.16
C CYS A 140 -16.09 1.41 -3.76
N VAL A 141 -17.00 1.84 -2.88
CA VAL A 141 -18.12 1.00 -2.46
C VAL A 141 -19.22 1.09 -3.52
N PRO A 142 -19.73 -0.05 -4.03
CA PRO A 142 -20.88 -0.03 -4.92
C PRO A 142 -22.04 0.71 -4.25
N GLN A 143 -22.60 1.73 -4.92
CA GLN A 143 -23.86 2.31 -4.46
C GLN A 143 -24.95 1.24 -4.55
N ALA A 144 -25.64 1.00 -3.44
CA ALA A 144 -26.81 0.14 -3.45
C ALA A 144 -27.85 0.72 -4.42
N ALA A 145 -28.38 -0.12 -5.31
CA ALA A 145 -29.42 0.22 -6.27
C ALA A 145 -30.76 0.52 -5.59
#